data_AF-A0A165CRQ8-F1
#
_entry.id   AF-A0A165CRQ8-F1
#
_cell.length_a   1.000
_cell.length_b   1.000
_cell.length_c   1.000
_cell.angle_alpha   90.00
_cell.angle_beta   90.00
_cell.angle_gamma   90.00
#
_symmetry.space_group_name_H-M   'P 1'
#
loop_
_entity.id
_entity.type
_entity.pdbx_description
1 polymer ?
#
loop_
_entity_poly.entity_id
_entity_poly.type
_entity_poly.pdbx_seq_one_letter_code
_entity_poly.pdbx_strand_id
1 'polypeptide(L)'
;MSSIPLSAPLIPTKSVAKELYGVHTELNIQTYADRVMVLVTQLNKVGCLIQATLPPAVPLLPPLPGQMPQPSTATVLTPLFGAPPSEHLHDLYGLYANQIAAIIWTAEGAAGLRRPVVVGVALERKKDEEGQGLTQRERDVFDGIMKMVMDVYAA
;
A
#
# COMPACT_ATOMS: atom_id res chain seq x y z
N MET A 1 -41.40 -9.61 15.78
CA MET A 1 -40.58 -9.94 14.60
C MET A 1 -39.24 -9.24 14.78
N SER A 2 -38.20 -9.94 15.25
CA SER A 2 -36.88 -9.35 15.45
C SER A 2 -36.13 -9.28 14.12
N SER A 3 -35.87 -8.07 13.64
CA SER A 3 -35.01 -7.83 12.48
C SER A 3 -33.60 -8.35 12.78
N ILE A 4 -33.10 -9.25 11.93
CA ILE A 4 -31.69 -9.65 11.91
C ILE A 4 -30.89 -8.39 11.54
N PRO A 5 -29.95 -7.90 12.37
CA PRO A 5 -29.11 -6.79 11.96
C PRO A 5 -28.31 -7.22 10.73
N LEU A 6 -28.25 -6.38 9.69
CA LEU A 6 -27.39 -6.62 8.53
C LEU A 6 -26.00 -6.99 9.05
N SER A 7 -25.59 -8.22 8.75
CA SER A 7 -24.33 -8.82 9.19
C SER A 7 -23.18 -7.83 9.02
N ALA A 8 -22.46 -7.54 10.10
CA ALA A 8 -21.17 -6.86 9.98
C ALA A 8 -20.30 -7.61 8.95
N PRO A 9 -19.51 -6.89 8.13
CA PRO A 9 -18.67 -7.53 7.13
C PRO A 9 -17.72 -8.52 7.82
N LEU A 10 -17.68 -9.76 7.31
CA LEU A 10 -16.84 -10.84 7.86
C LEU A 10 -15.34 -10.49 7.83
N ILE A 11 -14.94 -9.59 6.92
CA ILE A 11 -13.57 -9.11 6.76
C ILE A 11 -13.59 -7.58 6.93
N PRO A 12 -12.87 -7.03 7.93
CA PRO A 12 -12.68 -5.59 8.06
C PRO A 12 -12.08 -5.03 6.77
N THR A 13 -12.87 -4.23 6.06
CA THR A 13 -12.53 -3.67 4.77
C THR A 13 -12.70 -2.16 4.83
N LYS A 14 -11.66 -1.43 4.45
CA LYS A 14 -11.70 0.02 4.27
C LYS A 14 -11.39 0.33 2.80
N SER A 15 -12.17 1.18 2.16
CA SER A 15 -11.95 1.56 0.77
C SER A 15 -12.18 3.05 0.56
N VAL A 16 -11.37 3.66 -0.29
CA VAL A 16 -11.52 5.05 -0.72
C VAL A 16 -11.14 5.18 -2.19
N ALA A 17 -11.78 6.10 -2.89
CA ALA A 17 -11.41 6.48 -4.24
C ALA A 17 -11.13 7.97 -4.29
N LYS A 18 -10.08 8.37 -5.00
CA LYS A 18 -9.70 9.77 -5.17
C LYS A 18 -9.07 9.98 -6.54
N GLU A 19 -9.30 11.14 -7.11
CA GLU A 19 -8.59 11.57 -8.31
C GLU A 19 -7.18 12.07 -7.93
N LEU A 20 -6.16 11.40 -8.46
CA LEU A 20 -4.76 11.79 -8.31
C LEU A 20 -4.24 12.20 -9.69
N TYR A 21 -3.96 13.49 -9.87
CA TYR A 21 -3.40 14.06 -11.10
C TYR A 21 -4.19 13.70 -12.37
N GLY A 22 -5.51 13.84 -12.30
CA GLY A 22 -6.41 13.55 -13.42
C GLY A 22 -6.73 12.08 -13.62
N VAL A 23 -6.26 11.19 -12.73
CA VAL A 23 -6.47 9.74 -12.82
C VAL A 23 -7.23 9.25 -11.59
N HIS A 24 -8.38 8.62 -11.82
CA HIS A 24 -9.16 7.98 -10.76
C HIS A 24 -8.35 6.85 -10.13
N THR A 25 -8.06 6.97 -8.84
CA THR A 25 -7.24 6.01 -8.08
C THR A 25 -8.08 5.45 -6.94
N GLU A 26 -8.18 4.12 -6.89
CA GLU A 26 -8.88 3.38 -5.86
C GLU A 26 -7.89 2.70 -4.92
N LEU A 27 -8.19 2.79 -3.62
CA LEU A 27 -7.47 2.14 -2.54
C LEU A 27 -8.45 1.23 -1.79
N ASN A 28 -8.09 -0.04 -1.64
CA ASN A 28 -8.83 -1.02 -0.85
C ASN A 28 -7.89 -1.70 0.14
N ILE A 29 -8.25 -1.72 1.42
CA ILE A 29 -7.49 -2.35 2.49
C ILE A 29 -8.37 -3.37 3.20
N GLN A 30 -7.90 -4.61 3.26
CA GLN A 30 -8.55 -5.72 3.93
C GLN A 30 -7.63 -6.31 4.99
N THR A 31 -8.11 -6.37 6.23
CA THR A 31 -7.33 -6.90 7.35
C THR A 31 -7.77 -8.33 7.65
N TYR A 32 -6.91 -9.29 7.35
CA TYR A 32 -7.10 -10.70 7.69
C TYR A 32 -6.38 -11.04 8.99
N ALA A 33 -6.62 -12.26 9.50
CA ALA A 33 -5.97 -12.74 10.72
C ALA A 33 -4.44 -12.87 10.55
N ASP A 34 -3.99 -13.33 9.39
CA ASP A 34 -2.58 -13.64 9.10
C ASP A 34 -1.87 -12.57 8.25
N ARG A 35 -2.60 -11.70 7.55
CA ARG A 35 -2.04 -10.70 6.63
C ARG A 35 -2.93 -9.46 6.48
N VAL A 36 -2.36 -8.38 5.95
CA VAL A 36 -3.12 -7.22 5.48
C VAL A 36 -2.98 -7.16 3.96
N MET A 37 -4.10 -7.08 3.25
CA MET A 37 -4.10 -6.91 1.79
C MET A 37 -4.42 -5.45 1.46
N VAL A 38 -3.56 -4.82 0.66
CA VAL A 38 -3.72 -3.45 0.19
C VAL A 38 -3.70 -3.45 -1.33
N LEU A 39 -4.75 -2.95 -1.96
CA LEU A 39 -4.85 -2.81 -3.40
C LEU A 39 -4.91 -1.33 -3.78
N VAL A 40 -4.02 -0.91 -4.67
CA VAL A 40 -3.96 0.42 -5.26
C VAL A 40 -4.11 0.27 -6.78
N THR A 41 -5.20 0.79 -7.33
CA THR A 41 -5.51 0.61 -8.76
C THR A 41 -6.03 1.87 -9.42
N GLN A 42 -5.55 2.12 -10.64
CA GLN A 42 -6.04 3.14 -11.57
C GLN A 42 -6.67 2.53 -12.82
N LEU A 43 -6.59 1.19 -12.96
CA LEU A 43 -6.95 0.47 -14.18
C LEU A 43 -8.05 -0.57 -13.94
N ASN A 44 -8.68 -0.56 -12.76
CA ASN A 44 -9.59 -1.62 -12.28
C ASN A 44 -8.96 -3.03 -12.40
N LYS A 45 -7.64 -3.10 -12.19
CA LYS A 45 -6.82 -4.31 -12.22
C LYS A 45 -6.06 -4.47 -10.91
N VAL A 46 -5.66 -5.68 -10.57
CA VAL A 46 -4.80 -5.95 -9.41
C VAL A 46 -3.35 -5.53 -9.67
N GLY A 47 -2.88 -5.69 -10.92
CA GLY A 47 -1.53 -5.32 -11.33
C GLY A 47 -0.47 -6.26 -10.74
N CYS A 48 0.61 -5.70 -10.21
CA CYS A 48 1.70 -6.47 -9.59
C CYS A 48 1.42 -6.63 -8.10
N LEU A 49 1.41 -7.88 -7.62
CA LEU A 49 1.29 -8.22 -6.21
C LEU A 49 2.69 -8.44 -5.61
N ILE A 50 2.99 -7.74 -4.54
CA ILE A 50 4.25 -7.83 -3.79
C ILE A 50 3.92 -8.04 -2.32
N GLN A 51 4.50 -9.07 -1.72
CA GLN A 51 4.42 -9.27 -0.28
C GLN A 51 5.60 -8.58 0.41
N ALA A 52 5.32 -7.72 1.36
CA ALA A 52 6.29 -7.17 2.28
C ALA A 52 6.24 -7.93 3.61
N THR A 53 7.40 -8.31 4.11
CA THR A 53 7.56 -8.96 5.43
C THR A 53 8.68 -8.28 6.21
N LEU A 54 8.52 -8.21 7.53
CA LEU A 54 9.53 -7.67 8.43
C LEU A 54 9.88 -8.70 9.50
N PRO A 55 11.16 -9.05 9.68
CA PRO A 55 11.56 -9.98 10.74
C PRO A 55 11.12 -9.48 12.12
N PRO A 56 10.61 -10.36 13.01
CA PRO A 56 10.12 -9.97 14.35
C PRO A 56 11.16 -9.29 15.26
N ALA A 57 12.45 -9.47 14.98
CA ALA A 57 13.54 -8.88 15.76
C ALA A 57 13.77 -7.37 15.47
N VAL A 58 13.30 -6.85 14.33
CA VAL A 58 13.59 -5.48 13.91
C VAL A 58 12.72 -4.49 14.67
N PRO A 59 13.20 -3.52 15.45
CA PRO A 59 12.32 -2.61 16.19
C PRO A 59 11.48 -1.75 15.22
N LEU A 60 10.18 -1.64 15.48
CA LEU A 60 9.33 -0.64 14.82
C LEU A 60 9.54 0.69 15.54
N LEU A 61 10.13 1.66 14.86
CA LEU A 61 10.30 3.00 15.40
C LEU A 61 8.99 3.78 15.23
N PRO A 62 8.56 4.55 16.24
CA PRO A 62 7.42 5.45 16.08
C PRO A 62 7.75 6.52 15.04
N PRO A 63 6.78 6.93 14.21
CA PRO A 63 6.99 7.97 13.22
C PRO A 63 7.17 9.30 13.94
N LEU A 64 8.00 10.19 13.38
CA LEU A 64 8.11 11.56 13.86
C LEU A 64 6.79 12.30 13.61
N PRO A 65 6.40 13.26 14.48
CA PRO A 65 5.16 14.01 14.30
C PRO A 65 5.10 14.68 12.92
N GLY A 66 4.03 14.42 12.16
CA GLY A 66 3.83 15.02 10.84
C GLY A 66 4.67 14.43 9.71
N GLN A 67 5.39 13.31 9.94
CA GLN A 67 6.18 12.64 8.90
C GLN A 67 5.65 11.23 8.60
N MET A 68 5.87 10.78 7.37
CA MET A 68 5.62 9.39 6.99
C MET A 68 6.60 8.46 7.72
N PRO A 69 6.16 7.24 8.10
CA PRO A 69 7.04 6.27 8.71
C PRO A 69 8.17 5.89 7.75
N GLN A 70 9.38 5.72 8.28
CA GLN A 70 10.51 5.31 7.47
C GLN A 70 10.48 3.80 7.28
N PRO A 71 10.55 3.31 6.03
CA PRO A 71 10.56 1.88 5.76
C PRO A 71 11.87 1.27 6.25
N SER A 72 11.79 0.06 6.81
CA SER A 72 12.99 -0.65 7.28
C SER A 72 13.83 -1.15 6.11
N THR A 73 15.14 -1.08 6.23
CA THR A 73 16.07 -1.74 5.30
C THR A 73 16.04 -3.26 5.42
N ALA A 74 15.48 -3.79 6.52
CA ALA A 74 15.29 -5.22 6.73
C ALA A 74 13.96 -5.75 6.15
N THR A 75 13.15 -4.89 5.53
CA THR A 75 11.93 -5.33 4.84
C THR A 75 12.30 -6.25 3.68
N VAL A 76 11.74 -7.45 3.66
CA VAL A 76 11.88 -8.37 2.54
C VAL A 76 10.65 -8.25 1.64
N LEU A 77 10.89 -7.89 0.37
CA LEU A 77 9.88 -7.82 -0.67
C LEU A 77 9.91 -9.08 -1.52
N THR A 78 8.77 -9.76 -1.63
CA THR A 78 8.61 -10.98 -2.42
C THR A 78 7.54 -10.75 -3.48
N PRO A 79 7.88 -10.66 -4.77
CA PRO A 79 6.90 -10.63 -5.84
C PRO A 79 6.06 -11.91 -5.83
N LEU A 80 4.74 -11.77 -5.86
CA LEU A 80 3.80 -12.90 -5.84
C LEU A 80 3.14 -13.13 -7.20
N PHE A 81 2.80 -12.04 -7.91
CA PHE A 81 2.07 -12.10 -9.17
C PHE A 81 2.32 -10.85 -10.00
N GLY A 82 2.29 -11.02 -11.33
CA GLY A 82 2.50 -9.93 -12.27
C GLY A 82 3.98 -9.58 -12.41
N ALA A 83 4.35 -9.15 -13.61
CA ALA A 83 5.66 -8.59 -13.88
C ALA A 83 5.46 -7.13 -14.29
N PRO A 84 6.14 -6.18 -13.63
CA PRO A 84 6.28 -4.83 -14.15
C PRO A 84 6.90 -4.90 -15.55
N PRO A 85 6.53 -3.98 -16.46
CA PRO A 85 6.93 -4.03 -17.87
C PRO A 85 8.39 -3.58 -18.10
N SER A 86 9.00 -2.99 -17.07
CA SER A 86 10.24 -2.24 -17.10
C SER A 86 10.85 -2.28 -15.70
N GLU A 87 12.17 -2.20 -15.63
CA GLU A 87 12.94 -2.21 -14.40
C GLU A 87 12.59 -1.01 -13.50
N HIS A 88 12.47 0.18 -14.08
CA HIS A 88 12.04 1.39 -13.36
C HIS A 88 10.71 1.21 -12.61
N LEU A 89 9.71 0.59 -13.26
CA LEU A 89 8.42 0.33 -12.62
C LEU A 89 8.50 -0.81 -11.60
N HIS A 90 9.44 -1.73 -11.76
CA HIS A 90 9.71 -2.75 -10.74
C HIS A 90 10.21 -2.12 -9.45
N ASP A 91 11.19 -1.24 -9.55
CA ASP A 91 11.73 -0.52 -8.40
C ASP A 91 10.70 0.41 -7.77
N LEU A 92 9.94 1.12 -8.59
CA LEU A 92 8.87 2.00 -8.12
C LEU A 92 7.79 1.21 -7.36
N TYR A 93 7.34 0.08 -7.88
CA TYR A 93 6.33 -0.75 -7.20
C TYR A 93 6.88 -1.39 -5.92
N GLY A 94 8.17 -1.73 -5.89
CA GLY A 94 8.87 -2.13 -4.67
C GLY A 94 8.85 -1.01 -3.61
N LEU A 95 9.10 0.24 -4.02
CA LEU A 95 9.03 1.40 -3.14
C LEU A 95 7.61 1.60 -2.56
N TYR A 96 6.57 1.50 -3.40
CA TYR A 96 5.18 1.54 -2.95
C TYR A 96 4.90 0.46 -1.91
N ALA A 97 5.26 -0.79 -2.20
CA ALA A 97 5.02 -1.91 -1.30
C ALA A 97 5.73 -1.74 0.05
N ASN A 98 6.99 -1.30 0.04
CA ASN A 98 7.78 -1.08 1.24
C ASN A 98 7.19 0.05 2.11
N GLN A 99 6.83 1.18 1.48
CA GLN A 99 6.28 2.33 2.20
C GLN A 99 4.89 2.05 2.77
N ILE A 100 4.02 1.39 2.00
CA ILE A 100 2.68 0.99 2.48
C ILE A 100 2.83 0.04 3.67
N ALA A 101 3.70 -0.96 3.57
CA ALA A 101 3.93 -1.90 4.67
C ALA A 101 4.41 -1.19 5.94
N ALA A 102 5.32 -0.21 5.81
CA ALA A 102 5.75 0.61 6.93
C ALA A 102 4.59 1.36 7.59
N ILE A 103 3.70 1.97 6.80
CA ILE A 103 2.49 2.65 7.32
C ILE A 103 1.61 1.69 8.10
N ILE A 104 1.32 0.51 7.54
CA ILE A 104 0.47 -0.50 8.19
C ILE A 104 1.09 -0.99 9.50
N TRP A 105 2.36 -1.39 9.50
CA TRP A 105 3.03 -1.89 10.71
C TRP A 105 3.14 -0.82 11.80
N THR A 106 3.40 0.42 11.41
CA THR A 106 3.43 1.55 12.34
C THR A 106 2.06 1.80 12.96
N ALA A 107 0.98 1.76 12.17
CA ALA A 107 -0.39 1.95 12.65
C ALA A 107 -0.86 0.82 13.59
N GLU A 108 -0.40 -0.41 13.36
CA GLU A 108 -0.69 -1.54 14.27
C GLU A 108 0.09 -1.47 15.58
N GLY A 109 1.14 -0.66 15.64
CA GLY A 109 1.94 -0.41 16.83
C GLY A 109 2.81 -1.59 17.25
N ALA A 110 3.55 -1.40 18.35
CA ALA A 110 4.51 -2.39 18.85
C ALA A 110 3.85 -3.70 19.35
N ALA A 111 2.56 -3.65 19.69
CA ALA A 111 1.76 -4.81 20.10
C ALA A 111 1.11 -5.54 18.91
N GLY A 112 1.16 -4.95 17.71
CA GLY A 112 0.65 -5.57 16.49
C GLY A 112 1.43 -6.84 16.14
N LEU A 113 0.70 -7.91 15.82
CA LEU A 113 1.29 -9.05 15.11
C LEU A 113 1.86 -8.48 13.80
N ARG A 114 3.17 -8.60 13.57
CA ARG A 114 3.85 -8.11 12.35
C ARG A 114 3.46 -8.93 11.13
N ARG A 115 2.20 -8.79 10.76
CA ARG A 115 1.57 -9.52 9.68
C ARG A 115 2.21 -9.11 8.37
N PRO A 116 2.48 -10.08 7.48
CA PRO A 116 2.80 -9.78 6.10
C PRO A 116 1.79 -8.81 5.48
N VAL A 117 2.28 -7.85 4.72
CA VAL A 117 1.44 -6.91 3.97
C VAL A 117 1.55 -7.28 2.50
N VAL A 118 0.43 -7.65 1.88
CA VAL A 118 0.37 -7.95 0.45
C VAL A 118 -0.14 -6.70 -0.27
N VAL A 119 0.68 -6.13 -1.13
CA VAL A 119 0.38 -4.89 -1.85
C VAL A 119 0.19 -5.19 -3.32
N GLY A 120 -0.98 -4.87 -3.86
CA GLY A 120 -1.28 -4.87 -5.29
C GLY A 120 -1.21 -3.47 -5.86
N VAL A 121 -0.40 -3.29 -6.90
CA VAL A 121 -0.21 -1.98 -7.55
C VAL A 121 -0.51 -2.10 -9.04
N ALA A 122 -1.49 -1.32 -9.51
CA ALA A 122 -1.89 -1.22 -10.90
C ALA A 122 -2.07 0.25 -11.31
N LEU A 123 -0.96 0.93 -11.60
CA LEU A 123 -0.96 2.33 -12.00
C LEU A 123 -0.95 2.48 -13.52
N GLU A 124 -1.62 3.52 -14.03
CA GLU A 124 -1.62 3.88 -15.45
C GLU A 124 -0.26 4.46 -15.86
N ARG A 125 0.24 4.05 -17.02
CA ARG A 125 1.48 4.58 -17.60
C ARG A 125 1.15 5.65 -18.61
N LYS A 126 1.84 6.79 -18.57
CA LYS A 126 1.87 7.71 -19.71
C LYS A 126 3.15 7.50 -20.49
N LYS A 127 3.02 7.37 -21.81
CA LYS A 127 4.13 7.11 -22.75
C LYS A 127 5.16 8.24 -22.81
N ASP A 128 4.79 9.45 -22.40
CA ASP A 128 5.64 10.64 -22.55
C ASP A 128 6.68 10.79 -21.41
N GLU A 129 6.70 9.87 -20.44
CA GLU A 129 7.49 9.95 -19.20
C GLU A 129 8.60 8.88 -19.13
N GLU A 130 9.01 8.29 -20.25
CA GLU A 130 10.17 7.37 -20.35
C GLU A 130 11.53 8.12 -20.28
N GLY A 131 11.72 8.91 -19.22
CA GLY A 131 13.01 9.51 -18.86
C GLY A 131 13.81 8.63 -17.88
N GLN A 132 15.11 8.90 -17.76
CA GLN A 132 15.92 8.30 -16.69
C GLN A 132 15.60 9.00 -15.35
N GLY A 133 14.70 8.43 -14.56
CA GLY A 133 14.47 8.79 -13.16
C GLY A 133 13.00 9.02 -12.78
N LEU A 134 12.78 9.27 -11.48
CA LEU A 134 11.45 9.57 -10.92
C LEU A 134 10.96 10.93 -11.42
N THR A 135 9.88 10.91 -12.20
CA THR A 135 9.20 12.13 -12.65
C THR A 135 8.55 12.85 -11.48
N GLN A 136 8.32 14.16 -11.62
CA GLN A 136 7.61 14.94 -10.59
C GLN A 136 6.24 14.32 -10.33
N ARG A 137 5.55 13.90 -11.39
CA ARG A 137 4.24 13.25 -11.33
C ARG A 137 4.27 11.95 -10.55
N GLU A 138 5.28 11.11 -10.70
CA GLU A 138 5.39 9.86 -9.93
C GLU A 138 5.55 10.13 -8.44
N ARG A 139 6.35 11.14 -8.05
CA ARG A 139 6.52 11.54 -6.65
C ARG A 139 5.22 12.07 -6.05
N ASP A 140 4.56 12.90 -6.83
CA ASP A 140 3.28 13.52 -6.55
C ASP A 140 2.15 12.49 -6.35
N VAL A 141 2.07 11.49 -7.24
CA VAL A 141 1.15 10.34 -7.13
C VAL A 141 1.50 9.47 -5.94
N PHE A 142 2.80 9.23 -5.70
CA PHE A 142 3.29 8.48 -4.56
C PHE A 142 2.85 9.11 -3.24
N ASP A 143 3.11 10.39 -3.05
CA ASP A 143 2.71 11.14 -1.86
C ASP A 143 1.18 11.16 -1.69
N GLY A 144 0.44 11.26 -2.80
CA GLY A 144 -1.02 11.17 -2.82
C GLY A 144 -1.53 9.83 -2.29
N ILE A 145 -0.98 8.72 -2.80
CA ILE A 145 -1.34 7.36 -2.38
C ILE A 145 -0.98 7.13 -0.92
N MET A 146 0.21 7.55 -0.47
CA MET A 146 0.63 7.37 0.92
C MET A 146 -0.27 8.13 1.89
N LYS A 147 -0.67 9.36 1.55
CA LYS A 147 -1.68 10.10 2.32
C LYS A 147 -3.01 9.36 2.38
N MET A 148 -3.49 8.83 1.25
CA MET A 148 -4.72 8.02 1.25
C MET A 148 -4.61 6.80 2.17
N VAL A 149 -3.46 6.09 2.17
CA VAL A 149 -3.25 4.94 3.06
C VAL A 149 -3.24 5.37 4.53
N MET A 150 -2.54 6.45 4.87
CA MET A 150 -2.52 6.99 6.23
C MET A 150 -3.92 7.43 6.69
N ASP A 151 -4.64 8.20 5.88
CA ASP A 151 -5.98 8.70 6.21
C ASP A 151 -6.99 7.57 6.41
N VAL A 152 -6.84 6.46 5.67
CA VAL A 152 -7.77 5.32 5.77
C VAL A 152 -7.37 4.37 6.89
N TYR A 153 -6.10 4.02 7.02
CA TYR A 153 -5.67 2.95 7.93
C TYR A 153 -5.24 3.45 9.31
N ALA A 154 -4.59 4.62 9.38
CA ALA A 154 -4.08 5.19 10.63
C ALA A 154 -5.10 6.10 11.35
N ALA A 155 -6.27 6.35 10.76
CA ALA A 155 -7.41 7.02 11.38
C ALA A 155 -8.35 6.07 12.13
#